data_AF-T1J0Y8-F1
#
_entry.id   AF-T1J0Y8-F1
#
_cell.length_a   1.000
_cell.length_b   1.000
_cell.length_c   1.000
_cell.angle_alpha   90.00
_cell.angle_beta   90.00
_cell.angle_gamma   90.00
#
_symmetry.space_group_name_H-M   'P 1'
#
loop_
_entity.id
_entity.type
_entity.pdbx_description
1 polymer ?
#
loop_
_entity_poly.entity_id
_entity_poly.type
_entity_poly.pdbx_seq_one_letter_code
_entity_poly.pdbx_strand_id
1 'polypeptide(L)'
;MKQLTLLLISASIVLSQQHDILFNLHQTISSANCTSLQNLESKLQRSPLIQNVQLISSHHVTILLHIIQSKIENLQCKEKRNLHKRSTSECQSESIGDGWCDLACNVLEKEWDGGDCCPHTCAAKARPFPCGSGGYQCKGAKKIPVWFAARTRLCYNWYADGDGGQCGDGVGSHLCANVGELTTPYRDDTDGRPGGCRMSWGLETTDLSVPEWFKQTSICYRWFADGDGGQCGAGAPAESCAPLGSFTAVYRDDTDGRPGGCQMSWRISIPQNADYWASDIALCYQWYPDGDGGQCGGGADRRLCAVANSWTPYYRDDSDGRGGGCRMQWGLILV
;
A
#
# COMPACT_ATOMS: atom_id res chain seq x y z
N MET A 1 -68.06 -15.12 -14.77
CA MET A 1 -67.47 -15.15 -13.41
C MET A 1 -67.05 -16.54 -12.97
N LYS A 2 -67.90 -17.58 -12.96
CA LYS A 2 -67.53 -18.93 -12.47
C LYS A 2 -66.34 -19.61 -13.18
N GLN A 3 -66.13 -19.41 -14.48
CA GLN A 3 -64.97 -19.96 -15.20
C GLN A 3 -63.64 -19.26 -14.88
N LEU A 4 -63.66 -17.95 -14.59
CA LEU A 4 -62.46 -17.19 -14.24
C LEU A 4 -61.97 -17.55 -12.83
N THR A 5 -62.90 -17.84 -11.91
CA THR A 5 -62.58 -18.31 -10.56
C THR A 5 -61.94 -19.71 -10.59
N LEU A 6 -62.39 -20.61 -11.48
CA LEU A 6 -61.77 -21.94 -11.63
C LEU A 6 -60.34 -21.86 -12.17
N LEU A 7 -60.08 -20.96 -13.12
CA LEU A 7 -58.75 -20.71 -13.69
C LEU A 7 -57.77 -20.09 -12.69
N LEU A 8 -58.26 -19.21 -11.81
CA LEU A 8 -57.43 -18.61 -10.76
C LEU A 8 -57.13 -19.61 -9.62
N ILE A 9 -58.07 -20.51 -9.31
CA ILE A 9 -57.85 -21.59 -8.34
C ILE A 9 -56.85 -22.60 -8.89
N SER A 10 -56.96 -23.02 -10.16
CA SER A 10 -55.99 -23.93 -10.77
C SER A 10 -54.60 -23.30 -10.88
N ALA A 11 -54.49 -22.03 -11.27
CA ALA A 11 -53.21 -21.30 -11.28
C ALA A 11 -52.60 -21.18 -9.87
N SER A 12 -53.41 -20.93 -8.83
CA SER A 12 -52.93 -20.84 -7.44
C SER A 12 -52.47 -22.18 -6.87
N ILE A 13 -53.12 -23.29 -7.27
CA ILE A 13 -52.71 -24.65 -6.89
C ILE A 13 -51.37 -25.01 -7.56
N VAL A 14 -51.19 -24.66 -8.84
CA VAL A 14 -49.91 -24.89 -9.54
C VAL A 14 -48.79 -24.03 -8.93
N LEU A 15 -49.05 -22.77 -8.58
CA LEU A 15 -48.09 -21.90 -7.90
C LEU A 15 -47.72 -22.40 -6.49
N SER A 16 -48.69 -22.91 -5.74
CA SER A 16 -48.47 -23.52 -4.42
C SER A 16 -47.59 -24.77 -4.51
N GLN A 17 -47.88 -25.68 -5.45
CA GLN A 17 -47.06 -26.87 -5.68
C GLN A 17 -45.64 -26.52 -6.15
N GLN A 18 -45.47 -25.48 -6.96
CA GLN A 18 -44.13 -25.00 -7.35
C GLN A 18 -43.35 -24.41 -6.17
N HIS A 19 -44.02 -23.73 -5.24
CA HIS A 19 -43.38 -23.13 -4.07
C HIS A 19 -42.87 -24.20 -3.09
N ASP A 20 -43.63 -25.27 -2.86
CA ASP A 20 -43.19 -26.39 -2.02
C ASP A 20 -42.02 -27.16 -2.64
N ILE A 21 -42.02 -27.32 -3.97
CA ILE A 21 -40.89 -27.92 -4.69
C ILE A 21 -39.64 -27.03 -4.55
N LEU A 22 -39.78 -25.72 -4.74
CA LEU A 22 -38.68 -24.75 -4.61
C LEU A 22 -38.12 -24.70 -3.18
N PHE A 23 -38.99 -24.72 -2.17
CA PHE A 23 -38.59 -24.71 -0.76
C PHE A 23 -37.83 -25.99 -0.37
N ASN A 24 -38.32 -27.16 -0.80
CA ASN A 24 -37.64 -28.43 -0.57
C ASN A 24 -36.31 -28.51 -1.34
N LEU A 25 -36.25 -27.95 -2.56
CA LEU A 25 -35.01 -27.86 -3.33
C LEU A 25 -33.99 -26.96 -2.62
N HIS A 26 -34.42 -25.82 -2.07
CA HIS A 26 -33.54 -24.91 -1.33
C HIS A 26 -32.98 -25.55 -0.06
N GLN A 27 -33.81 -26.29 0.71
CA GLN A 27 -33.33 -27.05 1.87
C GLN A 27 -32.34 -28.15 1.47
N THR A 28 -32.58 -28.84 0.36
CA THR A 28 -31.69 -29.88 -0.16
C THR A 28 -30.36 -29.30 -0.64
N ILE A 29 -30.38 -28.15 -1.33
CA ILE A 29 -29.17 -27.42 -1.77
C ILE A 29 -28.39 -26.86 -0.58
N SER A 30 -29.07 -26.54 0.54
CA SER A 30 -28.42 -26.04 1.75
C SER A 30 -27.48 -27.07 2.40
N SER A 31 -27.85 -28.36 2.35
CA SER A 31 -27.17 -29.46 3.05
C SER A 31 -26.43 -30.47 2.17
N ALA A 32 -26.55 -30.37 0.84
CA ALA A 32 -25.95 -31.33 -0.10
C ALA A 32 -24.41 -31.21 -0.21
N ASN A 33 -23.75 -32.36 -0.37
CA ASN A 33 -22.32 -32.46 -0.69
C ASN A 33 -22.06 -32.34 -2.21
N CYS A 34 -20.80 -32.16 -2.61
CA CYS A 34 -20.37 -31.86 -3.98
C CYS A 34 -20.90 -32.88 -5.03
N THR A 35 -20.73 -34.18 -4.76
CA THR A 35 -21.20 -35.27 -5.62
C THR A 35 -22.73 -35.27 -5.78
N SER A 36 -23.47 -34.92 -4.72
CA SER A 36 -24.93 -34.82 -4.77
C SER A 36 -25.39 -33.63 -5.62
N LEU A 37 -24.65 -32.51 -5.59
CA LEU A 37 -24.98 -31.32 -6.37
C LEU A 37 -24.65 -31.45 -7.86
N GLN A 38 -23.54 -32.11 -8.23
CA GLN A 38 -23.23 -32.43 -9.64
C GLN A 38 -24.24 -33.44 -10.23
N ASN A 39 -24.67 -34.41 -9.42
CA ASN A 39 -25.76 -35.32 -9.80
C ASN A 39 -27.11 -34.59 -9.92
N LEU A 40 -27.34 -33.55 -9.12
CA LEU A 40 -28.55 -32.73 -9.20
C LEU A 40 -28.53 -31.82 -10.44
N GLU A 41 -27.38 -31.20 -10.74
CA GLU A 41 -27.18 -30.37 -11.94
C GLU A 41 -27.38 -31.18 -13.22
N SER A 42 -26.75 -32.35 -13.32
CA SER A 42 -26.92 -33.24 -14.47
C SER A 42 -28.36 -33.78 -14.61
N LYS A 43 -29.08 -34.00 -13.50
CA LYS A 43 -30.51 -34.35 -13.51
C LYS A 43 -31.40 -33.18 -13.92
N LEU A 44 -31.09 -31.95 -13.49
CA LEU A 44 -31.82 -30.73 -13.85
C LEU A 44 -31.63 -30.40 -15.34
N GLN A 45 -30.41 -30.48 -15.86
CA GLN A 45 -30.10 -30.23 -17.28
C GLN A 45 -30.75 -31.27 -18.23
N ARG A 46 -30.96 -32.50 -17.75
CA ARG A 46 -31.61 -33.59 -18.51
C ARG A 46 -33.11 -33.69 -18.28
N SER A 47 -33.69 -32.84 -17.43
CA SER A 47 -35.12 -32.88 -17.12
C SER A 47 -35.95 -32.35 -18.31
N PRO A 48 -36.87 -33.17 -18.88
CA PRO A 48 -37.75 -32.72 -19.96
C PRO A 48 -38.72 -31.60 -19.51
N LEU A 49 -38.96 -31.48 -18.21
CA LEU A 49 -39.71 -30.37 -17.62
C LEU A 49 -38.96 -29.04 -17.75
N ILE A 50 -37.63 -29.01 -17.68
CA ILE A 50 -36.82 -27.78 -17.81
C ILE A 50 -36.62 -27.40 -19.28
N GLN A 51 -36.47 -28.39 -20.17
CA GLN A 51 -36.38 -28.13 -21.61
C GLN A 51 -37.68 -27.54 -22.20
N ASN A 52 -38.85 -27.86 -21.61
CA ASN A 52 -40.13 -27.27 -22.01
C ASN A 52 -40.48 -25.95 -21.30
N VAL A 53 -39.69 -25.49 -20.31
CA VAL A 53 -39.90 -24.25 -19.53
C VAL A 53 -39.30 -23.01 -20.21
N GLN A 54 -38.74 -23.12 -21.42
CA GLN A 54 -38.38 -21.95 -22.25
C GLN A 54 -39.55 -21.01 -22.57
N LEU A 55 -40.79 -21.39 -22.26
CA LEU A 55 -42.01 -20.60 -22.47
C LEU A 55 -42.52 -19.85 -21.22
N ILE A 56 -41.91 -20.00 -20.05
CA ILE A 56 -42.30 -19.23 -18.85
C ILE A 56 -41.06 -18.49 -18.34
N SER A 57 -41.01 -17.18 -18.58
CA SER A 57 -39.99 -16.24 -18.09
C SER A 57 -40.10 -16.00 -16.57
N SER A 58 -40.16 -17.06 -15.77
CA SER A 58 -40.18 -16.92 -14.32
C SER A 58 -38.78 -16.57 -13.83
N HIS A 59 -38.60 -15.30 -13.46
CA HIS A 59 -37.39 -14.73 -12.86
C HIS A 59 -36.81 -15.61 -11.73
N HIS A 60 -37.68 -16.34 -11.02
CA HIS A 60 -37.30 -17.27 -9.96
C HIS A 60 -36.44 -18.46 -10.42
N VAL A 61 -36.68 -19.02 -11.62
CA VAL A 61 -35.91 -20.17 -12.13
C VAL A 61 -34.49 -19.74 -12.48
N THR A 62 -34.35 -18.57 -13.10
CA THR A 62 -33.04 -17.98 -13.43
C THR A 62 -32.24 -17.64 -12.18
N ILE A 63 -32.88 -17.10 -11.13
CA ILE A 63 -32.23 -16.84 -9.84
C ILE A 63 -31.76 -18.15 -9.20
N LEU A 64 -32.57 -19.20 -9.23
CA LEU A 64 -32.20 -20.50 -8.67
C LEU A 64 -30.99 -21.13 -9.37
N LEU A 65 -30.95 -21.06 -10.71
CA LEU A 65 -29.82 -21.53 -11.51
C LEU A 65 -28.52 -20.78 -11.18
N HIS A 66 -28.58 -19.45 -11.02
CA HIS A 66 -27.41 -18.67 -10.59
C HIS A 66 -26.94 -19.03 -9.18
N ILE A 67 -27.86 -19.26 -8.23
CA ILE A 67 -27.52 -19.67 -6.86
C ILE A 67 -26.85 -21.05 -6.88
N ILE A 68 -27.38 -21.99 -7.67
CA ILE A 68 -26.80 -23.34 -7.81
C ILE A 68 -25.40 -23.24 -8.42
N GLN A 69 -25.23 -22.48 -9.49
CA GLN A 69 -23.93 -22.30 -10.16
C GLN A 69 -22.88 -21.70 -9.22
N SER A 70 -23.22 -20.63 -8.51
CA SER A 70 -22.34 -19.99 -7.54
C SER A 70 -21.97 -20.92 -6.38
N LYS A 71 -22.89 -21.79 -5.95
CA LYS A 71 -22.62 -22.76 -4.88
C LYS A 71 -21.75 -23.93 -5.35
N ILE A 72 -21.88 -24.36 -6.61
CA ILE A 72 -21.02 -25.35 -7.24
C ILE A 72 -19.58 -24.82 -7.35
N GLU A 73 -19.40 -23.58 -7.83
CA GLU A 73 -18.09 -22.92 -7.89
C GLU A 73 -17.42 -22.83 -6.50
N ASN A 74 -18.20 -22.47 -5.48
CA ASN A 74 -17.73 -22.43 -4.08
C ASN A 74 -17.34 -23.81 -3.53
N LEU A 75 -18.05 -24.88 -3.91
CA LEU A 75 -17.77 -26.24 -3.44
C LEU A 75 -16.56 -26.86 -4.15
N GLN A 76 -16.40 -26.60 -5.46
CA GLN A 76 -15.19 -26.96 -6.20
C GLN A 76 -13.94 -26.30 -5.57
N CYS A 77 -14.05 -25.05 -5.12
CA CYS A 77 -12.97 -24.38 -4.37
C CYS A 77 -12.69 -25.04 -3.01
N LYS A 78 -13.69 -25.61 -2.32
CA LYS A 78 -13.52 -26.29 -1.01
C LYS A 78 -12.86 -27.66 -1.12
N GLU A 79 -13.21 -28.44 -2.14
CA GLU A 79 -12.64 -29.78 -2.35
C GLU A 79 -11.18 -29.69 -2.83
N LYS A 80 -10.89 -28.77 -3.75
CA LYS A 80 -9.51 -28.44 -4.15
C LYS A 80 -8.68 -27.90 -2.97
N ARG A 81 -9.26 -27.07 -2.11
CA ARG A 81 -8.63 -26.59 -0.85
C ARG A 81 -8.26 -27.73 0.10
N ASN A 82 -9.02 -28.83 0.12
CA ASN A 82 -8.70 -30.00 0.94
C ASN A 82 -7.61 -30.89 0.33
N LEU A 83 -7.51 -30.95 -1.00
CA LEU A 83 -6.41 -31.60 -1.72
C LEU A 83 -5.07 -30.86 -1.47
N HIS A 84 -5.07 -29.53 -1.56
CA HIS A 84 -3.89 -28.69 -1.30
C HIS A 84 -3.46 -28.65 0.17
N LYS A 85 -4.40 -28.84 1.11
CA LYS A 85 -4.08 -28.98 2.54
C LYS A 85 -3.21 -30.20 2.85
N ARG A 86 -3.06 -31.14 1.91
CA ARG A 86 -2.14 -32.26 2.01
C ARG A 86 -0.75 -31.76 1.64
N SER A 87 -0.15 -31.00 2.56
CA SER A 87 1.21 -30.47 2.48
C SER A 87 2.18 -31.58 2.05
N THR A 88 2.58 -31.55 0.78
CA THR A 88 3.81 -32.17 0.35
C THR A 88 4.94 -31.28 0.84
N SER A 89 5.98 -31.88 1.41
CA SER A 89 7.19 -31.16 1.84
C SER A 89 8.04 -30.66 0.67
N GLU A 90 7.61 -30.92 -0.56
CA GLU A 90 8.38 -30.73 -1.78
C GLU A 90 7.53 -29.94 -2.80
N CYS A 91 8.20 -29.03 -3.52
CA CYS A 91 7.56 -28.20 -4.53
C CYS A 91 7.28 -29.00 -5.80
N GLN A 92 6.00 -29.20 -6.11
CA GLN A 92 5.57 -29.82 -7.37
C GLN A 92 5.44 -28.78 -8.48
N SER A 93 5.72 -29.17 -9.73
CA SER A 93 5.66 -28.25 -10.87
C SER A 93 4.26 -27.67 -11.10
N GLU A 94 3.22 -28.44 -10.81
CA GLU A 94 1.81 -28.08 -10.95
C GLU A 94 1.32 -27.09 -9.90
N SER A 95 2.04 -26.94 -8.78
CA SER A 95 1.77 -25.92 -7.76
C SER A 95 2.23 -24.53 -8.21
N ILE A 96 3.30 -24.46 -9.00
CA ILE A 96 3.90 -23.19 -9.41
C ILE A 96 2.95 -22.42 -10.34
N GLY A 97 2.44 -21.28 -9.88
CA GLY A 97 1.60 -20.40 -10.68
C GLY A 97 0.12 -20.82 -10.74
N ASP A 98 -0.34 -21.69 -9.84
CA ASP A 98 -1.71 -22.19 -9.81
C ASP A 98 -2.73 -21.23 -9.16
N GLY A 99 -2.27 -20.15 -8.52
CA GLY A 99 -3.08 -19.16 -7.78
C GLY A 99 -3.11 -19.38 -6.27
N TRP A 100 -2.63 -20.52 -5.79
CA TRP A 100 -2.54 -20.87 -4.38
C TRP A 100 -1.11 -20.62 -3.89
N CYS A 101 -0.94 -20.19 -2.64
CA CYS A 101 0.42 -20.05 -2.09
C CYS A 101 0.88 -21.36 -1.45
N ASP A 102 1.75 -22.08 -2.14
CA ASP A 102 2.40 -23.29 -1.69
C ASP A 102 3.73 -23.01 -1.01
N LEU A 103 3.77 -23.19 0.32
CA LEU A 103 4.94 -22.87 1.13
C LEU A 103 6.21 -23.66 0.75
N ALA A 104 6.05 -24.80 0.09
CA ALA A 104 7.16 -25.59 -0.46
C ALA A 104 7.74 -24.97 -1.75
N CYS A 105 6.91 -24.30 -2.56
CA CYS A 105 7.30 -23.60 -3.79
C CYS A 105 7.63 -22.12 -3.55
N ASN A 106 7.37 -21.61 -2.36
CA ASN A 106 7.65 -20.25 -1.93
C ASN A 106 9.15 -20.02 -1.64
N VAL A 107 9.97 -20.08 -2.69
CA VAL A 107 11.40 -19.80 -2.68
C VAL A 107 11.76 -18.96 -3.91
N LEU A 108 12.92 -18.28 -3.88
CA LEU A 108 13.33 -17.37 -4.93
C LEU A 108 13.51 -18.09 -6.29
N GLU A 109 14.06 -19.30 -6.29
CA GLU A 109 14.32 -20.11 -7.49
C GLU A 109 13.05 -20.51 -8.23
N LYS A 110 11.90 -20.45 -7.56
CA LYS A 110 10.57 -20.76 -8.09
C LYS A 110 9.69 -19.51 -8.23
N GLU A 111 10.30 -18.33 -8.15
CA GLU A 111 9.62 -17.04 -8.26
C GLU A 111 8.47 -16.89 -7.24
N TRP A 112 8.68 -17.36 -5.99
CA TRP A 112 7.66 -17.34 -4.94
C TRP A 112 6.37 -18.04 -5.37
N ASP A 113 6.51 -19.27 -5.83
CA ASP A 113 5.43 -20.10 -6.32
C ASP A 113 4.78 -19.54 -7.59
N GLY A 114 5.59 -19.21 -8.60
CA GLY A 114 5.09 -18.58 -9.84
C GLY A 114 4.37 -17.24 -9.57
N GLY A 115 4.77 -16.59 -8.48
CA GLY A 115 4.24 -15.36 -7.95
C GLY A 115 3.06 -15.50 -6.99
N ASP A 116 2.50 -16.69 -6.73
CA ASP A 116 1.26 -16.86 -5.97
C ASP A 116 1.36 -16.52 -4.49
N CYS A 117 2.55 -16.69 -3.90
CA CYS A 117 2.79 -16.35 -2.51
C CYS A 117 3.01 -14.85 -2.26
N CYS A 118 2.96 -14.04 -3.32
CA CYS A 118 3.26 -12.62 -3.27
C CYS A 118 2.24 -11.78 -4.06
N PRO A 119 1.54 -10.82 -3.44
CA PRO A 119 0.39 -10.15 -4.05
C PRO A 119 0.72 -9.37 -5.33
N HIS A 120 1.97 -8.94 -5.47
CA HIS A 120 2.46 -8.05 -6.53
C HIS A 120 3.08 -8.82 -7.72
N THR A 121 3.61 -10.02 -7.50
CA THR A 121 4.06 -10.94 -8.58
C THR A 121 2.92 -11.79 -9.10
N CYS A 122 1.83 -11.87 -8.34
CA CYS A 122 0.66 -12.62 -8.69
C CYS A 122 -0.16 -11.88 -9.75
N ALA A 123 0.40 -11.77 -10.95
CA ALA A 123 -0.23 -11.13 -12.10
C ALA A 123 -1.54 -11.85 -12.46
N ALA A 124 -2.50 -11.09 -13.01
CA ALA A 124 -3.82 -11.55 -13.46
C ALA A 124 -3.75 -12.47 -14.70
N LYS A 125 -3.03 -13.59 -14.59
CA LYS A 125 -3.07 -14.70 -15.56
C LYS A 125 -4.29 -15.56 -15.27
N ALA A 126 -4.76 -16.31 -16.27
CA ALA A 126 -5.74 -17.35 -16.05
C ALA A 126 -5.12 -18.44 -15.17
N ARG A 127 -5.64 -18.61 -13.95
CA ARG A 127 -5.13 -19.56 -12.95
C ARG A 127 -6.26 -20.47 -12.44
N PRO A 128 -5.95 -21.70 -12.01
CA PRO A 128 -6.90 -22.59 -11.33
C PRO A 128 -7.54 -22.00 -10.07
N PHE A 129 -6.84 -21.11 -9.35
CA PHE A 129 -7.31 -20.46 -8.14
C PHE A 129 -7.23 -18.92 -8.22
N PRO A 130 -8.09 -18.19 -7.49
CA PRO A 130 -7.86 -16.78 -7.23
C PRO A 130 -6.49 -16.58 -6.59
N CYS A 131 -5.75 -15.63 -7.13
CA CYS A 131 -4.45 -15.24 -6.63
C CYS A 131 -4.41 -15.08 -5.10
N GLY A 132 -3.42 -15.70 -4.45
CA GLY A 132 -3.25 -15.64 -3.00
C GLY A 132 -4.27 -16.46 -2.21
N SER A 133 -4.90 -17.48 -2.83
CA SER A 133 -5.90 -18.33 -2.14
C SER A 133 -5.34 -19.06 -0.91
N GLY A 134 -4.02 -19.30 -0.87
CA GLY A 134 -3.30 -19.83 0.29
C GLY A 134 -2.87 -18.78 1.32
N GLY A 135 -3.20 -17.51 1.10
CA GLY A 135 -2.63 -16.35 1.79
C GLY A 135 -1.30 -15.93 1.18
N TYR A 136 -0.92 -14.66 1.33
CA TYR A 136 0.38 -14.18 0.87
C TYR A 136 1.44 -14.34 1.96
N GLN A 137 2.59 -14.92 1.61
CA GLN A 137 3.71 -15.16 2.53
C GLN A 137 5.07 -15.03 1.83
N CYS A 138 5.39 -13.92 1.17
CA CYS A 138 6.67 -13.75 0.47
C CYS A 138 7.91 -14.19 1.27
N LYS A 139 8.59 -15.27 0.86
CA LYS A 139 9.84 -15.74 1.48
C LYS A 139 11.06 -15.34 0.66
N GLY A 140 12.02 -14.66 1.29
CA GLY A 140 13.34 -14.38 0.71
C GLY A 140 13.77 -12.92 0.83
N ALA A 141 15.07 -12.66 0.63
CA ALA A 141 15.61 -11.32 0.57
C ALA A 141 15.03 -10.61 -0.67
N LYS A 142 14.31 -9.52 -0.45
CA LYS A 142 13.88 -8.62 -1.51
C LYS A 142 15.10 -8.20 -2.33
N LYS A 143 15.10 -8.51 -3.62
CA LYS A 143 16.20 -8.15 -4.52
C LYS A 143 16.12 -6.66 -4.82
N ILE A 144 16.92 -5.87 -4.10
CA ILE A 144 17.05 -4.43 -4.36
C ILE A 144 17.80 -4.22 -5.68
N PRO A 145 17.25 -3.49 -6.65
CA PRO A 145 17.93 -3.22 -7.91
C PRO A 145 19.19 -2.37 -7.71
N VAL A 146 20.24 -2.68 -8.49
CA VAL A 146 21.50 -1.92 -8.48
C VAL A 146 21.27 -0.45 -8.82
N TRP A 147 20.35 -0.16 -9.75
CA TRP A 147 20.02 1.23 -10.08
C TRP A 147 19.48 1.99 -8.86
N PHE A 148 18.74 1.33 -7.96
CA PHE A 148 18.24 2.00 -6.76
C PHE A 148 19.36 2.16 -5.74
N ALA A 149 20.03 1.07 -5.38
CA ALA A 149 21.04 1.09 -4.33
C ALA A 149 22.25 1.98 -4.67
N ALA A 150 22.69 1.99 -5.93
CA ALA A 150 23.95 2.65 -6.32
C ALA A 150 23.76 3.97 -7.08
N ARG A 151 22.57 4.22 -7.66
CA ARG A 151 22.36 5.37 -8.55
C ARG A 151 21.27 6.32 -8.08
N THR A 152 20.49 5.96 -7.06
CA THR A 152 19.49 6.84 -6.44
C THR A 152 20.08 7.53 -5.21
N ARG A 153 19.70 8.79 -5.03
CA ARG A 153 20.13 9.61 -3.90
C ARG A 153 18.96 10.42 -3.35
N LEU A 154 18.97 10.62 -2.05
CA LEU A 154 18.17 11.67 -1.42
C LEU A 154 19.00 12.93 -1.38
N CYS A 155 18.41 14.05 -1.79
CA CYS A 155 19.05 15.34 -1.80
C CYS A 155 18.27 16.37 -0.98
N TYR A 156 19.01 17.32 -0.43
CA TYR A 156 18.53 18.39 0.43
C TYR A 156 19.20 19.69 -0.02
N ASN A 157 18.38 20.65 -0.42
CA ASN A 157 18.84 21.99 -0.77
C ASN A 157 18.52 22.95 0.35
N TRP A 158 19.45 23.87 0.61
CA TRP A 158 19.21 24.94 1.53
C TRP A 158 19.88 26.24 1.10
N TYR A 159 19.35 27.36 1.58
CA TYR A 159 20.00 28.65 1.53
C TYR A 159 19.53 29.54 2.68
N ALA A 160 20.40 30.43 3.13
CA ALA A 160 20.05 31.39 4.17
C ALA A 160 19.15 32.49 3.61
N ASP A 161 18.17 32.89 4.41
CA ASP A 161 17.33 34.05 4.20
C ASP A 161 17.66 35.10 5.26
N GLY A 162 18.55 36.04 4.96
CA GLY A 162 19.09 36.99 5.94
C GLY A 162 20.55 36.67 6.29
N ASP A 163 20.84 36.43 7.57
CA ASP A 163 22.22 36.12 8.00
C ASP A 163 22.67 34.73 7.51
N GLY A 164 23.71 34.72 6.66
CA GLY A 164 24.30 33.52 6.08
C GLY A 164 24.91 32.53 7.09
N GLY A 165 25.20 32.97 8.31
CA GLY A 165 25.72 32.11 9.38
C GLY A 165 24.64 31.30 10.10
N GLN A 166 23.36 31.47 9.78
CA GLN A 166 22.28 30.72 10.42
C GLN A 166 22.10 29.31 9.84
N CYS A 167 22.55 29.09 8.61
CA CYS A 167 22.26 27.86 7.89
C CYS A 167 23.55 27.19 7.43
N GLY A 168 23.63 25.87 7.60
CA GLY A 168 24.61 24.98 6.98
C GLY A 168 25.99 24.88 7.62
N ASP A 169 26.43 25.79 8.50
CA ASP A 169 27.76 25.69 9.15
C ASP A 169 28.92 25.49 8.14
N GLY A 170 28.83 26.16 6.98
CA GLY A 170 29.84 26.11 5.93
C GLY A 170 29.80 24.89 5.00
N VAL A 171 28.79 24.01 5.11
CA VAL A 171 28.56 22.95 4.11
C VAL A 171 28.03 23.53 2.79
N GLY A 172 28.02 22.73 1.71
CA GLY A 172 27.42 23.14 0.44
C GLY A 172 25.89 23.27 0.55
N SER A 173 25.30 24.15 -0.27
CA SER A 173 23.85 24.38 -0.36
C SER A 173 23.05 23.23 -0.98
N HIS A 174 23.73 22.20 -1.48
CA HIS A 174 23.15 20.99 -2.05
C HIS A 174 23.85 19.78 -1.44
N LEU A 175 23.13 19.04 -0.61
CA LEU A 175 23.62 17.87 0.11
C LEU A 175 22.88 16.64 -0.39
N CYS A 176 23.61 15.60 -0.78
CA CYS A 176 23.00 14.33 -1.19
C CYS A 176 23.62 13.15 -0.45
N ALA A 177 22.82 12.10 -0.25
CA ALA A 177 23.23 10.84 0.33
C ALA A 177 22.84 9.69 -0.60
N ASN A 178 23.72 8.70 -0.75
CA ASN A 178 23.36 7.46 -1.43
C ASN A 178 22.39 6.64 -0.56
N VAL A 179 21.68 5.70 -1.17
CA VAL A 179 20.86 4.74 -0.41
C VAL A 179 21.73 3.98 0.59
N GLY A 180 21.28 3.90 1.84
CA GLY A 180 22.02 3.31 2.97
C GLY A 180 22.84 4.33 3.77
N GLU A 181 22.96 5.57 3.29
CA GLU A 181 23.71 6.64 3.93
C GLU A 181 22.78 7.78 4.37
N LEU A 182 23.31 8.68 5.21
CA LEU A 182 22.68 9.94 5.57
C LEU A 182 23.48 11.10 4.97
N THR A 183 22.84 12.22 4.69
CA THR A 183 23.52 13.43 4.19
C THR A 183 24.57 13.90 5.20
N THR A 184 25.54 14.68 4.75
CA THR A 184 26.38 15.47 5.68
C THR A 184 25.46 16.28 6.61
N PRO A 185 25.81 16.43 7.91
CA PRO A 185 25.04 17.26 8.81
C PRO A 185 24.89 18.69 8.30
N TYR A 186 23.65 19.10 8.11
CA TYR A 186 23.24 20.49 7.96
C TYR A 186 23.02 21.08 9.35
N ARG A 187 23.40 22.34 9.60
CA ARG A 187 23.14 23.03 10.87
C ARG A 187 22.10 24.12 10.66
N ASP A 188 21.07 24.15 11.49
CA ASP A 188 20.11 25.23 11.61
C ASP A 188 20.37 25.97 12.92
N ASP A 189 20.73 27.24 12.88
CA ASP A 189 21.06 28.06 14.04
C ASP A 189 19.84 28.87 14.49
N THR A 190 19.39 28.65 15.72
CA THR A 190 18.16 29.26 16.26
C THR A 190 18.45 30.35 17.29
N ASP A 191 19.64 30.98 17.18
CA ASP A 191 20.20 31.94 18.14
C ASP A 191 19.57 33.35 18.10
N GLY A 192 18.36 33.49 17.55
CA GLY A 192 17.55 34.72 17.60
C GLY A 192 17.98 35.81 16.62
N ARG A 193 18.87 35.50 15.67
CA ARG A 193 19.25 36.43 14.61
C ARG A 193 18.12 36.60 13.60
N PRO A 194 18.01 37.77 12.94
CA PRO A 194 16.97 37.99 11.95
C PRO A 194 17.20 37.13 10.72
N GLY A 195 16.12 36.53 10.23
CA GLY A 195 16.13 35.68 9.04
C GLY A 195 15.84 34.23 9.38
N GLY A 196 16.40 33.33 8.58
CA GLY A 196 16.33 31.91 8.86
C GLY A 196 16.71 31.09 7.64
N CYS A 197 16.18 29.88 7.55
CA CYS A 197 16.66 28.88 6.62
C CYS A 197 15.58 28.43 5.65
N ARG A 198 15.93 28.44 4.37
CA ARG A 198 15.06 27.98 3.31
C ARG A 198 15.52 26.63 2.81
N MET A 199 14.61 25.67 2.77
CA MET A 199 14.91 24.25 2.64
C MET A 199 14.01 23.58 1.61
N SER A 200 14.53 22.60 0.88
CA SER A 200 13.74 21.72 0.03
C SER A 200 14.38 20.34 -0.10
N TRP A 201 13.55 19.32 -0.32
CA TRP A 201 13.99 17.93 -0.41
C TRP A 201 13.72 17.39 -1.81
N GLY A 202 14.61 16.54 -2.30
CA GLY A 202 14.56 15.97 -3.64
C GLY A 202 14.98 14.51 -3.65
N LEU A 203 14.46 13.78 -4.63
CA LEU A 203 14.90 12.44 -4.96
C LEU A 203 15.56 12.50 -6.33
N GLU A 204 16.79 12.02 -6.44
CA GLU A 204 17.54 12.05 -7.70
C GLU A 204 18.01 10.65 -8.07
N THR A 205 18.15 10.41 -9.38
CA THR A 205 18.80 9.21 -9.88
C THR A 205 19.62 9.53 -11.11
N THR A 206 20.78 8.88 -11.23
CA THR A 206 21.62 8.96 -12.45
C THR A 206 21.23 7.92 -13.50
N ASP A 207 20.33 6.99 -13.17
CA ASP A 207 19.85 5.99 -14.09
C ASP A 207 18.53 6.44 -14.75
N LEU A 208 18.54 6.63 -16.07
CA LEU A 208 17.32 7.00 -16.79
C LEU A 208 16.45 5.78 -17.16
N SER A 209 16.95 4.56 -16.94
CA SER A 209 16.24 3.30 -17.24
C SER A 209 15.39 2.79 -16.06
N VAL A 210 15.09 3.64 -15.09
CA VAL A 210 14.26 3.28 -13.93
C VAL A 210 12.84 2.87 -14.34
N PRO A 211 12.19 1.95 -13.57
CA PRO A 211 10.82 1.55 -13.81
C PRO A 211 9.86 2.74 -13.79
N GLU A 212 8.77 2.64 -14.56
CA GLU A 212 7.78 3.73 -14.68
C GLU A 212 7.13 4.07 -13.33
N TRP A 213 6.91 3.08 -12.47
CA TRP A 213 6.40 3.32 -11.12
C TRP A 213 7.37 4.17 -10.28
N PHE A 214 8.68 4.06 -10.50
CA PHE A 214 9.67 4.81 -9.73
C PHE A 214 9.71 6.28 -10.18
N LYS A 215 9.44 6.58 -11.46
CA LYS A 215 9.29 7.96 -11.94
C LYS A 215 8.11 8.70 -11.28
N GLN A 216 7.10 7.95 -10.84
CA GLN A 216 5.94 8.46 -10.12
C GLN A 216 6.17 8.53 -8.59
N THR A 217 7.33 8.08 -8.11
CA THR A 217 7.70 8.19 -6.69
C THR A 217 7.99 9.64 -6.35
N SER A 218 7.47 10.08 -5.20
CA SER A 218 7.68 11.44 -4.69
C SER A 218 8.28 11.43 -3.30
N ILE A 219 9.14 12.40 -3.02
CA ILE A 219 9.50 12.77 -1.63
C ILE A 219 8.54 13.85 -1.15
N CYS A 220 8.07 13.72 0.08
CA CYS A 220 7.11 14.64 0.68
C CYS A 220 7.59 15.11 2.05
N TYR A 221 7.25 16.36 2.37
CA TYR A 221 7.25 16.86 3.73
C TYR A 221 5.90 17.46 4.05
N ARG A 222 5.57 17.51 5.34
CA ARG A 222 4.45 18.27 5.87
C ARG A 222 4.87 18.97 7.14
N TRP A 223 4.19 20.06 7.44
CA TRP A 223 4.50 20.88 8.59
C TRP A 223 3.27 21.57 9.17
N PHE A 224 3.38 21.96 10.43
CA PHE A 224 2.49 22.93 11.05
C PHE A 224 3.27 23.74 12.09
N ALA A 225 2.85 24.97 12.32
CA ALA A 225 3.42 25.82 13.35
C ALA A 225 2.84 25.47 14.73
N ASP A 226 3.69 25.50 15.74
CA ASP A 226 3.34 25.41 17.15
C ASP A 226 3.59 26.78 17.78
N GLY A 227 2.56 27.63 17.84
CA GLY A 227 2.70 29.04 18.24
C GLY A 227 2.50 29.99 17.07
N ASP A 228 3.50 30.82 16.75
CA ASP A 228 3.39 31.82 15.68
C ASP A 228 3.46 31.16 14.28
N GLY A 229 2.34 31.18 13.56
CA GLY A 229 2.23 30.65 12.20
C GLY A 229 3.17 31.26 11.17
N GLY A 230 3.73 32.44 11.45
CA GLY A 230 4.71 33.11 10.58
C GLY A 230 6.12 32.54 10.66
N GLN A 231 6.41 31.65 11.62
CA GLN A 231 7.74 31.05 11.78
C GLN A 231 8.02 29.92 10.79
N CYS A 232 6.96 29.26 10.32
CA CYS A 232 7.10 28.02 9.57
C CYS A 232 6.51 28.18 8.16
N GLY A 233 7.19 27.61 7.18
CA GLY A 233 6.77 27.49 5.79
C GLY A 233 6.80 28.77 4.95
N ALA A 234 6.46 29.94 5.50
CA ALA A 234 6.43 31.25 4.84
C ALA A 234 5.94 31.23 3.36
N GLY A 235 4.78 30.62 3.13
CA GLY A 235 4.15 30.51 1.80
C GLY A 235 4.23 29.12 1.19
N ALA A 236 4.97 28.18 1.79
CA ALA A 236 4.85 26.77 1.45
C ALA A 236 3.47 26.21 1.82
N PRO A 237 2.91 25.27 1.05
CA PRO A 237 1.74 24.52 1.48
C PRO A 237 2.07 23.67 2.71
N ALA A 238 1.07 23.38 3.55
CA ALA A 238 1.23 22.56 4.77
C ALA A 238 1.73 21.13 4.48
N GLU A 239 1.50 20.65 3.25
CA GLU A 239 2.10 19.43 2.71
C GLU A 239 2.62 19.74 1.30
N SER A 240 3.85 19.33 1.01
CA SER A 240 4.45 19.44 -0.32
C SER A 240 5.14 18.14 -0.70
N CYS A 241 4.96 17.75 -1.95
CA CYS A 241 5.60 16.58 -2.55
C CYS A 241 6.31 16.97 -3.84
N ALA A 242 7.41 16.31 -4.14
CA ALA A 242 8.14 16.47 -5.39
C ALA A 242 8.43 15.11 -6.04
N PRO A 243 8.14 14.94 -7.33
CA PRO A 243 8.49 13.73 -8.07
C PRO A 243 10.01 13.59 -8.24
N LEU A 244 10.43 12.39 -8.61
CA LEU A 244 11.81 12.07 -9.01
C LEU A 244 12.40 13.12 -9.97
N GLY A 245 13.60 13.62 -9.66
CA GLY A 245 14.30 14.63 -10.44
C GLY A 245 13.87 16.08 -10.16
N SER A 246 13.04 16.30 -9.15
CA SER A 246 12.62 17.64 -8.72
C SER A 246 12.68 17.80 -7.21
N PHE A 247 12.53 19.05 -6.74
CA PHE A 247 12.55 19.42 -5.33
C PHE A 247 11.18 19.90 -4.87
N THR A 248 10.88 19.66 -3.60
CA THR A 248 9.65 20.13 -2.95
C THR A 248 9.56 21.65 -2.98
N ALA A 249 8.37 22.20 -2.70
CA ALA A 249 8.26 23.62 -2.40
C ALA A 249 9.27 24.01 -1.31
N VAL A 250 9.78 25.24 -1.40
CA VAL A 250 10.74 25.76 -0.44
C VAL A 250 10.01 26.01 0.88
N TYR A 251 10.36 25.25 1.89
CA TYR A 251 10.01 25.50 3.29
C TYR A 251 10.92 26.59 3.85
N ARG A 252 10.37 27.53 4.63
CA ARG A 252 11.17 28.51 5.39
C ARG A 252 10.99 28.25 6.87
N ASP A 253 12.10 28.14 7.58
CA ASP A 253 12.17 28.23 9.03
C ASP A 253 12.63 29.64 9.41
N ASP A 254 11.88 30.34 10.25
CA ASP A 254 12.18 31.68 10.73
C ASP A 254 12.72 31.60 12.15
N THR A 255 13.93 32.11 12.34
CA THR A 255 14.71 32.00 13.59
C THR A 255 14.78 33.33 14.33
N ASP A 256 13.81 34.21 14.09
CA ASP A 256 13.77 35.59 14.59
C ASP A 256 13.37 35.75 16.08
N GLY A 257 13.47 34.68 16.88
CA GLY A 257 13.33 34.69 18.33
C GLY A 257 11.90 34.84 18.85
N ARG A 258 10.89 34.75 17.98
CA ARG A 258 9.49 34.70 18.40
C ARG A 258 9.20 33.38 19.15
N PRO A 259 8.23 33.36 20.09
CA PRO A 259 7.89 32.14 20.80
C PRO A 259 7.15 31.16 19.88
N GLY A 260 7.56 29.91 19.93
CA GLY A 260 6.94 28.83 19.16
C GLY A 260 7.98 27.91 18.55
N GLY A 261 7.52 27.13 17.58
CA GLY A 261 8.37 26.23 16.82
C GLY A 261 7.66 25.61 15.63
N CYS A 262 8.40 24.83 14.88
CA CYS A 262 7.94 24.19 13.67
C CYS A 262 7.93 22.68 13.83
N GLN A 263 6.77 22.06 13.58
CA GLN A 263 6.69 20.61 13.54
C GLN A 263 6.77 20.12 12.10
N MET A 264 7.64 19.15 11.85
CA MET A 264 7.93 18.61 10.52
C MET A 264 7.87 17.10 10.50
N SER A 265 7.40 16.55 9.39
CA SER A 265 7.33 15.10 9.16
C SER A 265 7.57 14.82 7.68
N TRP A 266 8.22 13.71 7.37
CA TRP A 266 8.62 13.36 6.02
C TRP A 266 8.08 11.99 5.61
N ARG A 267 7.90 11.80 4.29
CA ARG A 267 7.45 10.54 3.69
C ARG A 267 8.06 10.37 2.32
N ILE A 268 8.39 9.12 1.96
CA ILE A 268 8.52 8.73 0.55
C ILE A 268 7.21 8.09 0.09
N SER A 269 6.61 8.64 -0.96
CA SER A 269 5.34 8.18 -1.54
C SER A 269 5.62 7.35 -2.79
N ILE A 270 5.28 6.06 -2.75
CA ILE A 270 5.45 5.11 -3.86
C ILE A 270 4.08 4.64 -4.37
N PRO A 271 3.89 4.47 -5.70
CA PRO A 271 2.66 3.90 -6.26
C PRO A 271 2.35 2.48 -5.75
N GLN A 272 1.08 2.09 -5.79
CA GLN A 272 0.64 0.75 -5.36
C GLN A 272 1.17 -0.39 -6.26
N ASN A 273 1.51 -0.09 -7.51
CA ASN A 273 2.12 -1.05 -8.45
C ASN A 273 3.65 -1.08 -8.37
N ALA A 274 4.26 -0.48 -7.34
CA ALA A 274 5.69 -0.57 -7.10
C ALA A 274 6.12 -2.01 -6.81
N ASP A 275 7.37 -2.33 -7.16
CA ASP A 275 7.97 -3.60 -6.82
C ASP A 275 7.99 -3.78 -5.30
N TYR A 276 7.80 -4.99 -4.80
CA TYR A 276 7.66 -5.24 -3.37
C TYR A 276 8.88 -4.89 -2.53
N TRP A 277 10.08 -4.94 -3.11
CA TRP A 277 11.27 -4.49 -2.41
C TRP A 277 11.17 -3.01 -2.01
N ALA A 278 10.41 -2.20 -2.76
CA ALA A 278 10.24 -0.78 -2.50
C ALA A 278 9.48 -0.48 -1.19
N SER A 279 8.71 -1.45 -0.67
CA SER A 279 8.04 -1.32 0.63
C SER A 279 9.01 -1.26 1.82
N ASP A 280 10.25 -1.72 1.64
CA ASP A 280 11.31 -1.63 2.65
C ASP A 280 12.13 -0.36 2.55
N ILE A 281 11.81 0.54 1.60
CA ILE A 281 12.44 1.85 1.58
C ILE A 281 11.89 2.63 2.77
N ALA A 282 12.77 2.98 3.71
CA ALA A 282 12.49 3.88 4.79
C ALA A 282 13.15 5.24 4.54
N LEU A 283 12.39 6.31 4.71
CA LEU A 283 12.93 7.65 4.81
C LEU A 283 13.30 7.90 6.27
N CYS A 284 14.58 8.20 6.51
CA CYS A 284 15.11 8.48 7.83
C CYS A 284 15.57 9.93 7.93
N TYR A 285 15.28 10.51 9.08
CA TYR A 285 15.74 11.80 9.55
C TYR A 285 16.49 11.60 10.87
N GLN A 286 17.65 12.21 11.01
CA GLN A 286 18.46 12.14 12.22
C GLN A 286 18.89 13.53 12.62
N TRP A 287 18.86 13.79 13.93
CA TRP A 287 19.18 15.11 14.45
C TRP A 287 19.94 15.06 15.77
N TYR A 288 20.72 16.11 16.01
CA TYR A 288 21.48 16.33 17.23
C TYR A 288 21.45 17.82 17.60
N PRO A 289 21.23 18.17 18.87
CA PRO A 289 21.30 19.54 19.32
C PRO A 289 22.74 19.99 19.37
N ASP A 290 22.95 21.25 19.02
CA ASP A 290 24.22 21.96 19.09
C ASP A 290 24.02 23.16 20.02
N GLY A 291 24.20 22.94 21.33
CA GLY A 291 23.83 23.92 22.37
C GLY A 291 22.68 23.41 23.23
N ASP A 292 21.61 24.20 23.38
CA ASP A 292 20.45 23.80 24.19
C ASP A 292 19.71 22.61 23.58
N GLY A 293 19.78 21.46 24.26
CA GLY A 293 19.13 20.23 23.86
C GLY A 293 17.61 20.30 23.69
N GLY A 294 16.97 21.29 24.32
CA GLY A 294 15.53 21.52 24.22
C GLY A 294 15.09 22.29 22.98
N GLN A 295 16.00 22.69 22.09
CA GLN A 295 15.64 23.36 20.83
C GLN A 295 15.21 22.40 19.73
N CYS A 296 15.72 21.17 19.78
CA CYS A 296 15.56 20.22 18.69
C CYS A 296 14.75 19.01 19.17
N GLY A 297 13.86 18.54 18.31
CA GLY A 297 13.09 17.31 18.41
C GLY A 297 11.94 17.26 19.39
N GLY A 298 11.82 18.19 20.35
CA GLY A 298 10.68 18.22 21.28
C GLY A 298 10.43 16.91 22.04
N GLY A 299 11.50 16.16 22.36
CA GLY A 299 11.43 14.86 23.03
C GLY A 299 11.27 13.64 22.11
N ALA A 300 11.28 13.82 20.79
CA ALA A 300 11.30 12.73 19.83
C ALA A 300 12.62 11.94 19.87
N ASP A 301 12.63 10.74 19.28
CA ASP A 301 13.85 9.95 19.11
C ASP A 301 14.86 10.68 18.22
N ARG A 302 16.16 10.47 18.48
CA ARG A 302 17.25 11.07 17.69
C ARG A 302 17.26 10.66 16.22
N ARG A 303 16.56 9.57 15.89
CA ARG A 303 16.41 9.06 14.53
C ARG A 303 14.96 8.69 14.30
N LEU A 304 14.32 9.39 13.37
CA LEU A 304 12.94 9.19 12.96
C LEU A 304 12.95 8.51 11.60
N CYS A 305 12.41 7.31 11.50
CA CYS A 305 12.30 6.60 10.23
C CYS A 305 10.85 6.22 9.96
N ALA A 306 10.45 6.26 8.69
CA ALA A 306 9.18 5.73 8.24
C ALA A 306 9.36 4.96 6.94
N VAL A 307 8.78 3.77 6.89
CA VAL A 307 8.69 2.97 5.66
C VAL A 307 7.87 3.70 4.60
N ALA A 308 8.01 3.29 3.35
CA ALA A 308 7.34 3.90 2.22
C ALA A 308 5.82 4.02 2.45
N ASN A 309 5.26 5.12 1.98
CA ASN A 309 3.88 5.55 2.17
C ASN A 309 3.47 5.87 3.62
N SER A 310 4.40 5.82 4.58
CA SER A 310 4.17 6.25 5.97
C SER A 310 4.92 7.54 6.28
N TRP A 311 4.34 8.34 7.17
CA TRP A 311 4.96 9.56 7.69
C TRP A 311 5.88 9.23 8.87
N THR A 312 7.04 9.88 8.94
CA THR A 312 7.85 9.86 10.17
C THR A 312 7.05 10.46 11.33
N PRO A 313 7.38 10.11 12.59
CA PRO A 313 7.00 10.95 13.72
C PRO A 313 7.38 12.41 13.46
N TYR A 314 6.67 13.33 14.12
CA TYR A 314 7.00 14.74 14.02
C TYR A 314 8.30 15.04 14.74
N TYR A 315 9.20 15.72 14.03
CA TYR A 315 10.30 16.48 14.61
C TYR A 315 9.79 17.88 14.95
N ARG A 316 10.24 18.45 16.07
CA ARG A 316 9.89 19.81 16.49
C ARG A 316 11.16 20.65 16.57
N ASP A 317 11.20 21.76 15.84
CA ASP A 317 12.25 22.77 15.92
C ASP A 317 11.75 23.97 16.72
N ASP A 318 12.41 24.33 17.81
CA ASP A 318 12.06 25.51 18.62
C ASP A 318 12.94 26.70 18.24
N SER A 319 12.31 27.73 17.70
CA SER A 319 12.94 29.00 17.29
C SER A 319 12.78 30.12 18.32
N ASP A 320 12.71 29.75 19.60
CA ASP A 320 12.42 30.65 20.73
C ASP A 320 13.62 31.49 21.22
N GLY A 321 14.66 31.64 20.38
CA GLY A 321 15.81 32.53 20.62
C GLY A 321 16.81 32.05 21.68
N ARG A 322 16.71 30.80 22.13
CA ARG A 322 17.73 30.18 22.97
C ARG A 322 19.04 30.03 22.18
N GLY A 323 20.16 29.89 22.89
CA GLY A 323 21.47 29.74 22.24
C GLY A 323 21.69 28.31 21.75
N GLY A 324 21.99 28.15 20.46
CA GLY A 324 22.30 26.86 19.86
C GLY A 324 21.58 26.66 18.53
N GLY A 325 21.55 25.40 18.10
CA GLY A 325 20.88 25.01 16.88
C GLY A 325 20.72 23.51 16.74
N CYS A 326 20.28 23.09 15.56
CA CYS A 326 19.95 21.71 15.24
C CYS A 326 20.81 21.21 14.09
N ARG A 327 21.60 20.17 14.34
CA ARG A 327 22.32 19.43 13.30
C ARG A 327 21.42 18.34 12.76
N MET A 328 21.17 18.34 11.46
CA MET A 328 20.16 17.52 10.80
C MET A 328 20.74 16.74 9.62
N GLN A 329 20.25 15.52 9.43
CA GLN A 329 20.63 14.63 8.35
C GLN A 329 19.43 13.86 7.83
N TRP A 330 19.39 13.58 6.54
CA TRP A 330 18.33 12.81 5.89
C TRP A 330 18.92 11.67 5.05
N GLY A 331 18.17 10.60 4.85
CA GLY A 331 18.59 9.53 3.95
C GLY A 331 17.54 8.46 3.71
N LEU A 332 17.76 7.65 2.69
CA LEU A 332 16.94 6.48 2.37
C LEU A 332 17.64 5.22 2.86
N ILE A 333 16.97 4.45 3.70
CA ILE A 333 17.50 3.27 4.36
C ILE A 333 16.62 2.08 4.01
N LEU A 334 17.22 0.91 3.83
CA LEU A 334 16.48 -0.34 3.61
C LEU A 334 16.29 -1.02 4.96
N VAL A 335 15.04 -1.37 5.30
CA VAL A 335 14.67 -1.98 6.59
C VAL A 335 14.15 -3.40 6.44
#